data_AF-A0A948R1Z6-F1
#
_entry.id   AF-A0A948R1Z6-F1
#
_cell.length_a   1.000
_cell.length_b   1.000
_cell.length_c   1.000
_cell.angle_alpha   90.00
_cell.angle_beta   90.00
_cell.angle_gamma   90.00
#
_symmetry.space_group_name_H-M   'P 1'
#
loop_
_entity.id
_entity.type
_entity.pdbx_description
1 polymer ?
#
loop_
_entity_poly.entity_id
_entity_poly.type
_entity_poly.pdbx_seq_one_letter_code
_entity_poly.pdbx_strand_id
1 'polypeptide(L)'
;MFRSRLLMAVSLMFWSTTAALAQQLSGSDLRTLLSGQTIHLSAPFGSLPIEYSQDGSMVARSAVMAIFSGIYEDRGLWRIEGDRFCQQWTTWNEGHEQCFTVHRRNDTLLWESNDGMTGTAQASN
;
A
#
# COMPACT_ATOMS: atom_id res chain seq x y z
N MET A 1 47.81 52.10 15.96
CA MET A 1 46.51 51.58 16.43
C MET A 1 45.76 50.99 15.23
N PHE A 2 45.68 49.66 15.09
CA PHE A 2 44.80 49.02 14.11
C PHE A 2 44.06 47.88 14.81
N ARG A 3 42.73 48.04 14.93
CA ARG A 3 41.81 47.06 15.55
C ARG A 3 41.48 45.98 14.52
N SER A 4 41.99 44.77 14.73
CA SER A 4 41.57 43.59 13.97
C SER A 4 40.19 43.15 14.42
N ARG A 5 39.20 43.15 13.51
CA ARG A 5 37.89 42.55 13.74
C ARG A 5 37.92 41.12 13.19
N LEU A 6 37.95 40.14 14.10
CA LEU A 6 37.78 38.73 13.77
C LEU A 6 36.31 38.53 13.32
N LEU A 7 36.10 38.18 12.06
CA LEU A 7 34.80 37.77 11.53
C LEU A 7 34.63 36.26 11.76
N MET A 8 33.73 35.89 12.66
CA MET A 8 33.37 34.51 12.96
C MET A 8 32.39 34.01 11.88
N ALA A 9 32.86 33.15 10.98
CA ALA A 9 32.01 32.53 9.96
C ALA A 9 31.18 31.41 10.59
N VAL A 10 29.86 31.61 10.68
CA VAL A 10 28.92 30.58 11.14
C VAL A 10 28.55 29.70 9.94
N SER A 11 29.07 28.48 9.92
CA SER A 11 28.73 27.45 8.93
C SER A 11 27.37 26.83 9.26
N LEU A 12 26.33 27.22 8.53
CA LEU A 12 25.01 26.58 8.58
C LEU A 12 25.10 25.19 7.92
N MET A 13 25.15 24.12 8.72
CA MET A 13 24.92 22.76 8.23
C MET A 13 23.43 22.62 7.88
N PHE A 14 23.10 22.68 6.60
CA PHE A 14 21.78 22.33 6.10
C PHE A 14 21.60 20.82 6.15
N TRP A 15 20.84 20.30 7.11
CA TRP A 15 20.32 18.95 7.05
C TRP A 15 19.20 18.88 6.02
N SER A 16 19.49 18.31 4.86
CA SER A 16 18.47 17.97 3.87
C SER A 16 17.65 16.80 4.40
N THR A 17 16.43 17.06 4.85
CA THR A 17 15.43 15.99 5.02
C THR A 17 14.97 15.56 3.64
N THR A 18 15.49 14.44 3.12
CA THR A 18 14.98 13.81 1.90
C THR A 18 13.56 13.30 2.18
N ALA A 19 12.56 13.99 1.62
CA ALA A 19 11.22 13.43 1.53
C ALA A 19 11.28 12.24 0.56
N ALA A 20 10.98 11.03 1.05
CA ALA A 20 10.90 9.85 0.20
C ALA A 20 9.75 10.02 -0.80
N LEU A 21 10.08 10.09 -2.09
CA LEU A 21 9.08 10.06 -3.15
C LEU A 21 8.40 8.68 -3.16
N ALA A 22 7.12 8.66 -3.50
CA ALA A 22 6.39 7.40 -3.65
C ALA A 22 6.89 6.69 -4.92
N GLN A 23 7.45 5.49 -4.76
CA GLN A 23 7.98 4.70 -5.86
C GLN A 23 6.96 3.66 -6.30
N GLN A 24 6.61 3.63 -7.59
CA GLN A 24 5.77 2.56 -8.13
C GLN A 24 6.50 1.22 -8.00
N LEU A 25 5.76 0.21 -7.53
CA LEU A 25 6.27 -1.16 -7.40
C LEU A 25 6.21 -1.88 -8.73
N SER A 26 7.28 -2.62 -9.05
CA SER A 26 7.31 -3.52 -10.20
C SER A 26 6.46 -4.77 -9.94
N GLY A 27 6.15 -5.53 -10.99
CA GLY A 27 5.48 -6.83 -10.85
C GLY A 27 6.21 -7.81 -9.91
N SER A 28 7.55 -7.82 -9.93
CA SER A 28 8.36 -8.62 -8.99
C SER A 28 8.26 -8.14 -7.55
N ASP A 29 8.22 -6.82 -7.34
CA ASP A 29 8.08 -6.24 -6.00
C ASP A 29 6.68 -6.50 -5.44
N LEU A 30 5.65 -6.40 -6.29
CA LEU A 30 4.28 -6.75 -5.95
C LEU A 30 4.15 -8.22 -5.56
N ARG A 31 4.76 -9.13 -6.34
CA ARG A 31 4.76 -10.55 -6.00
C ARG A 31 5.41 -10.80 -4.64
N THR A 32 6.53 -10.16 -4.36
CA THR A 32 7.24 -10.27 -3.08
C THR A 32 6.42 -9.69 -1.93
N LEU A 33 5.76 -8.56 -2.16
CA LEU A 33 4.89 -7.90 -1.18
C LEU A 33 3.67 -8.74 -0.81
N LEU A 34 3.06 -9.44 -1.77
CA LEU A 34 1.78 -10.14 -1.55
C LEU A 34 1.96 -11.60 -1.15
N SER A 35 2.93 -12.31 -1.72
CA SER A 35 2.99 -13.78 -1.59
C SER A 35 3.21 -14.24 -0.15
N GLY A 36 2.17 -14.79 0.48
CA GLY A 36 2.21 -15.26 1.86
C GLY A 36 2.16 -14.13 2.90
N GLN A 37 1.59 -12.98 2.55
CA GLN A 37 1.53 -11.80 3.40
C GLN A 37 0.08 -11.36 3.65
N THR A 38 -0.11 -10.61 4.74
CA THR A 38 -1.38 -9.95 5.03
C THR A 38 -1.27 -8.46 4.76
N ILE A 39 -2.15 -7.95 3.91
CA ILE A 39 -2.26 -6.52 3.61
C ILE A 39 -3.48 -5.95 4.31
N HIS A 40 -3.27 -4.89 5.07
CA HIS A 40 -4.28 -4.17 5.84
C HIS A 40 -4.69 -2.93 5.06
N LEU A 41 -5.81 -2.98 4.33
CA LEU A 41 -6.36 -1.82 3.65
C LEU A 41 -6.98 -0.87 4.67
N SER A 42 -6.72 0.43 4.53
CA SER A 42 -7.35 1.45 5.35
C SER A 42 -8.81 1.63 4.96
N ALA A 43 -9.72 1.64 5.95
CA ALA A 43 -11.13 1.94 5.78
C ALA A 43 -11.56 3.06 6.76
N PRO A 44 -12.63 3.83 6.49
CA PRO A 44 -13.05 4.96 7.34
C PRO A 44 -13.26 4.62 8.82
N PHE A 45 -13.56 3.37 9.14
CA PHE A 45 -13.81 2.90 10.52
C PHE A 45 -13.07 1.60 10.87
N GLY A 46 -11.88 1.38 10.30
CA GLY A 46 -11.07 0.23 10.66
C GLY A 46 -10.09 -0.16 9.56
N SER A 47 -9.72 -1.43 9.53
CA SER A 47 -8.93 -2.00 8.45
C SER A 47 -9.60 -3.25 7.90
N LEU A 48 -9.38 -3.50 6.61
CA LEU A 48 -9.71 -4.75 5.95
C LEU A 48 -8.40 -5.55 5.78
N PRO A 49 -8.12 -6.52 6.66
CA PRO A 49 -7.00 -7.44 6.48
C PRO A 49 -7.35 -8.45 5.37
N ILE A 50 -6.44 -8.58 4.41
CA ILE A 50 -6.52 -9.57 3.34
C ILE A 50 -5.26 -10.43 3.39
N GLU A 51 -5.44 -11.74 3.55
CA GLU A 51 -4.39 -12.74 3.49
C GLU A 51 -4.21 -13.18 2.03
N TYR A 52 -3.01 -13.00 1.49
CA TYR A 52 -2.65 -13.42 0.14
C TYR A 52 -1.77 -14.66 0.20
N SER A 53 -2.29 -15.79 -0.27
CA SER A 53 -1.56 -17.05 -0.31
C SER A 53 -0.65 -17.14 -1.53
N GLN A 54 0.45 -17.88 -1.41
CA GLN A 54 1.43 -18.05 -2.50
C GLN A 54 0.86 -18.77 -3.73
N ASP A 55 -0.23 -19.51 -3.57
CA ASP A 55 -0.92 -20.25 -4.64
C ASP A 55 -1.87 -19.38 -5.49
N GLY A 56 -1.94 -18.07 -5.21
CA GLY A 56 -2.84 -17.15 -5.90
C GLY A 56 -4.23 -17.07 -5.29
N SER A 57 -4.50 -17.72 -4.16
CA SER A 57 -5.75 -17.54 -3.42
C SER A 57 -5.65 -16.39 -2.41
N MET A 58 -6.79 -15.79 -2.07
CA MET A 58 -6.88 -14.79 -1.00
C MET A 58 -8.14 -14.97 -0.14
N VAL A 59 -8.07 -14.53 1.11
CA VAL A 59 -9.19 -14.53 2.05
C VAL A 59 -9.17 -13.26 2.89
N ALA A 60 -10.35 -12.74 3.23
CA ALA A 60 -10.48 -11.60 4.13
C ALA A 60 -11.66 -11.78 5.07
N ARG A 61 -11.51 -11.26 6.29
CA ARG A 61 -12.54 -11.24 7.33
C ARG A 61 -12.65 -9.83 7.88
N SER A 62 -13.82 -9.21 7.80
CA SER A 62 -14.00 -7.84 8.25
C SER A 62 -15.41 -7.55 8.74
N ALA A 63 -15.47 -7.03 9.98
CA ALA A 63 -16.72 -6.50 10.53
C ALA A 63 -17.21 -5.28 9.76
N VAL A 64 -16.30 -4.46 9.22
CA VAL A 64 -16.64 -3.31 8.38
C VAL A 64 -17.33 -3.79 7.10
N MET A 65 -16.80 -4.84 6.46
CA MET A 65 -17.44 -5.44 5.29
C MET A 65 -18.78 -6.11 5.63
N ALA A 66 -18.92 -6.72 6.80
CA ALA A 66 -20.20 -7.25 7.25
C ALA A 66 -21.29 -6.16 7.34
N ILE A 67 -20.93 -4.95 7.79
CA ILE A 67 -21.86 -3.82 7.87
C ILE A 67 -22.24 -3.30 6.47
N PHE A 68 -21.27 -3.19 5.55
CA PHE A 68 -21.52 -2.63 4.22
C PHE A 68 -22.14 -3.62 3.22
N SER A 69 -21.75 -4.90 3.28
CA SER A 69 -22.14 -5.93 2.32
C SER A 69 -23.05 -7.02 2.87
N GLY A 70 -23.21 -7.09 4.20
CA GLY A 70 -23.86 -8.23 4.87
C GLY A 70 -23.00 -9.50 4.95
N ILE A 71 -21.77 -9.46 4.41
CA ILE A 71 -20.88 -10.61 4.29
C ILE A 71 -19.60 -10.33 5.07
N TYR A 72 -19.35 -11.16 6.09
CA TYR A 72 -18.20 -11.01 6.99
C TYR A 72 -16.88 -11.55 6.42
N GLU A 73 -16.93 -12.69 5.75
CA GLU A 73 -15.79 -13.37 5.15
C GLU A 73 -16.03 -13.53 3.65
N ASP A 74 -15.01 -13.26 2.84
CA ASP A 74 -15.02 -13.63 1.43
C ASP A 74 -13.64 -14.18 1.01
N ARG A 75 -13.63 -14.89 -0.12
CA ARG A 75 -12.45 -15.52 -0.72
C ARG A 75 -12.33 -15.10 -2.15
N GLY A 76 -11.13 -15.22 -2.70
CA GLY A 76 -10.90 -14.85 -4.08
C GLY A 76 -9.59 -15.36 -4.64
N LEU A 77 -9.27 -14.84 -5.80
CA LEU A 77 -8.02 -15.10 -6.51
C LEU A 77 -7.27 -13.79 -6.73
N TRP A 78 -5.95 -13.89 -6.78
CA TRP A 78 -5.07 -12.79 -7.13
C TRP A 78 -3.99 -13.21 -8.11
N ARG A 79 -3.52 -12.26 -8.90
CA ARG A 79 -2.38 -12.43 -9.82
C ARG A 79 -1.64 -11.12 -10.05
N ILE A 80 -0.42 -11.23 -10.58
CA ILE A 80 0.34 -10.09 -11.08
C ILE A 80 0.21 -10.04 -12.59
N GLU A 81 -0.09 -8.86 -13.14
CA GLU A 81 -0.17 -8.59 -14.57
C GLU A 81 0.63 -7.32 -14.89
N GLY A 82 1.83 -7.49 -15.46
CA GLY A 82 2.80 -6.40 -15.60
C GLY A 82 3.20 -5.83 -14.24
N ASP A 83 3.13 -4.51 -14.10
CA ASP A 83 3.38 -3.78 -12.83
C ASP A 83 2.09 -3.51 -12.04
N ARG A 84 1.09 -4.37 -12.22
CA ARG A 84 -0.19 -4.30 -11.51
C ARG A 84 -0.48 -5.62 -10.82
N PHE A 85 -1.26 -5.54 -9.75
CA PHE A 85 -1.82 -6.71 -9.09
C PHE A 85 -3.33 -6.71 -9.32
N CYS A 86 -3.88 -7.82 -9.80
CA CYS A 86 -5.30 -7.99 -10.02
C CYS A 86 -5.89 -8.97 -9.00
N GLN A 87 -7.09 -8.69 -8.52
CA GLN A 87 -7.82 -9.54 -7.58
C GLN A 87 -9.26 -9.69 -8.02
N GLN A 88 -9.85 -10.84 -7.70
CA GLN A 88 -11.25 -11.12 -7.94
C GLN A 88 -11.80 -11.85 -6.71
N TRP A 89 -12.75 -11.22 -6.04
CA TRP A 89 -13.51 -11.82 -4.94
C TRP A 89 -14.57 -12.78 -5.47
N THR A 90 -15.10 -13.65 -4.61
CA THR A 90 -16.20 -14.54 -4.99
C THR A 90 -17.53 -13.80 -4.93
N THR A 91 -17.71 -12.94 -3.91
CA THR A 91 -18.98 -12.26 -3.68
C THR A 91 -18.85 -10.74 -3.60
N TRP A 92 -17.82 -10.23 -2.91
CA TRP A 92 -17.55 -8.81 -2.82
C TRP A 92 -17.27 -8.24 -4.22
N ASN A 93 -17.64 -6.98 -4.41
CA ASN A 93 -17.53 -6.31 -5.72
C ASN A 93 -18.22 -7.08 -6.87
N GLU A 94 -19.26 -7.86 -6.56
CA GLU A 94 -20.01 -8.70 -7.53
C GLU A 94 -19.12 -9.73 -8.25
N GLY A 95 -17.98 -10.06 -7.66
CA GLY A 95 -16.97 -10.92 -8.29
C GLY A 95 -16.33 -10.30 -9.53
N HIS A 96 -16.42 -8.99 -9.72
CA HIS A 96 -15.67 -8.32 -10.77
C HIS A 96 -14.20 -8.21 -10.40
N GLU A 97 -13.35 -8.47 -11.38
CA GLU A 97 -11.91 -8.29 -11.25
C GLU A 97 -11.55 -6.82 -11.11
N GLN A 98 -10.60 -6.54 -10.22
CA GLN A 98 -10.04 -5.22 -9.96
C GLN A 98 -8.52 -5.28 -9.99
N CYS A 99 -7.89 -4.35 -10.69
CA CYS A 99 -6.44 -4.29 -10.87
C CYS A 99 -5.87 -2.99 -10.31
N PHE A 100 -4.83 -3.12 -9.48
CA PHE A 100 -4.25 -2.03 -8.71
C PHE A 100 -2.81 -1.73 -9.14
N THR A 101 -2.52 -0.44 -9.26
CA THR A 101 -1.15 0.08 -9.29
C THR A 101 -0.78 0.47 -7.85
N VAL A 102 0.40 0.05 -7.37
CA VAL A 102 0.83 0.33 -6.00
C VAL A 102 2.11 1.14 -6.00
N HIS A 103 2.14 2.20 -5.22
CA HIS A 103 3.33 2.96 -4.89
C HIS A 103 3.68 2.75 -3.43
N ARG A 104 4.96 2.61 -3.13
CA ARG A 104 5.46 2.56 -1.77
C ARG A 104 6.06 3.89 -1.37
N ARG A 105 5.65 4.40 -0.20
CA ARG A 105 6.26 5.54 0.47
C ARG A 105 6.57 5.12 1.90
N ASN A 106 7.83 4.81 2.17
CA ASN A 106 8.26 4.17 3.43
C ASN A 106 7.47 2.87 3.65
N ASP A 107 6.79 2.72 4.79
CA ASP A 107 5.98 1.55 5.13
C ASP A 107 4.53 1.64 4.63
N THR A 108 4.13 2.79 4.09
CA THR A 108 2.78 2.98 3.54
C THR A 108 2.74 2.57 2.07
N LEU A 109 1.73 1.79 1.73
CA LEU A 109 1.33 1.48 0.37
C LEU A 109 0.22 2.44 -0.05
N LEU A 110 0.39 3.07 -1.20
CA LEU A 110 -0.59 3.92 -1.87
C LEU A 110 -1.09 3.12 -3.08
N TRP A 111 -2.38 2.87 -3.17
CA TRP A 111 -2.95 2.08 -4.26
C TRP A 111 -3.96 2.89 -5.07
N GLU A 112 -4.04 2.57 -6.36
CA GLU A 112 -5.02 3.08 -7.31
C GLU A 112 -5.59 1.91 -8.12
N SER A 113 -6.91 1.77 -8.17
CA SER A 113 -7.60 0.74 -8.95
C SER A 113 -7.87 1.18 -10.40
N ASN A 114 -8.21 0.22 -11.27
CA ASN A 114 -8.55 0.47 -12.68
C ASN A 114 -9.77 1.38 -12.89
N ASP A 115 -10.63 1.54 -11.88
CA ASP A 115 -11.80 2.42 -11.91
C ASP A 115 -11.53 3.80 -11.26
N GLY A 116 -10.28 4.06 -10.85
CA GLY A 116 -9.83 5.35 -10.33
C GLY A 116 -10.04 5.55 -8.82
N MET A 117 -10.49 4.53 -8.08
CA MET A 117 -10.45 4.60 -6.61
C MET A 117 -9.00 4.58 -6.12
N THR A 118 -8.77 5.28 -5.01
CA THR A 118 -7.45 5.33 -4.37
C THR A 118 -7.56 5.07 -2.88
N GLY A 119 -6.46 4.62 -2.28
CA GLY A 119 -6.40 4.44 -0.85
C GLY A 119 -5.01 4.13 -0.34
N THR A 120 -4.95 3.73 0.92
CA THR A 120 -3.73 3.33 1.59
C THR A 120 -3.83 1.92 2.14
N ALA A 121 -2.69 1.27 2.30
CA ALA A 121 -2.57 -0.01 2.98
C ALA A 121 -1.22 -0.14 3.68
N GLN A 122 -1.12 -1.14 4.56
CA GLN A 122 0.12 -1.53 5.23
C GLN A 122 0.27 -3.05 5.15
N ALA A 123 1.49 -3.53 4.92
CA ALA A 123 1.79 -4.96 5.03
C ALA A 123 2.11 -5.30 6.48
N SER A 124 1.63 -6.44 6.97
CA SER A 124 2.10 -7.02 8.24
C SER A 124 2.99 -8.23 7.97
N ASN A 125 4.18 -8.25 8.57
CA ASN A 125 5.05 -9.42 8.67
C ASN A 125 4.57 -10.41 9.72
#